data_AF-A0A7C3INC0-F1
#
_entry.id   AF-A0A7C3INC0-F1
#
_cell.length_a   1.000
_cell.length_b   1.000
_cell.length_c   1.000
_cell.angle_alpha   90.00
_cell.angle_beta   90.00
_cell.angle_gamma   90.00
#
_symmetry.space_group_name_H-M   'P 1'
#
loop_
_entity.id
_entity.type
_entity.pdbx_description
1 polymer ?
#
loop_
_entity_poly.entity_id
_entity_poly.type
_entity_poly.pdbx_seq_one_letter_code
_entity_poly.pdbx_strand_id
1 'polypeptide(L)'
;MAWLDSLLNLACLLLGWAAWSLRGELKQRGRPATLAGTLRPVLVPTARVWFWALGAVGLLGLRALLVWHGGRASEWVPRLDLGVVSVAFPVLPGWSGLGLAMVHAVLSFGVLCTGFWLWMVLLDGLAEGGPAVNPFVQMARSVVGPWRRWPVPVRLLGTPLVVAALWLGMEPVLVALRLLPEPAPWPARMLQALVVGLNAWLVWKPLLTGLLLLYWLNLYIYFGSHPFWEFVGWCGRRLVAPWRRLGFQIRQLDLTPLVLVAGVWGVSHVAEHGILFRGLDRGIPGLAEVYVMLAR
;
A
#
# COMPACT_ATOMS: atom_id res chain seq x y z
N MET A 1 -18.09 8.85 9.84
CA MET A 1 -18.19 7.98 8.66
C MET A 1 -16.84 7.56 8.09
N ALA A 2 -15.88 8.46 7.84
CA ALA A 2 -14.56 8.11 7.29
C ALA A 2 -13.74 7.05 8.09
N TRP A 3 -13.77 7.10 9.43
CA TRP A 3 -13.11 6.09 10.27
C TRP A 3 -13.73 4.70 10.13
N LEU A 4 -15.07 4.62 10.10
CA LEU A 4 -15.81 3.38 9.89
C LEU A 4 -15.50 2.80 8.51
N ASP A 5 -15.46 3.66 7.49
CA ASP A 5 -15.11 3.29 6.12
C ASP A 5 -13.70 2.67 6.02
N SER A 6 -12.74 3.25 6.74
CA SER A 6 -11.37 2.74 6.84
C SER A 6 -11.28 1.41 7.57
N LEU A 7 -12.04 1.24 8.66
CA LEU A 7 -12.11 -0.03 9.41
C LEU A 7 -12.71 -1.15 8.56
N LEU A 8 -13.78 -0.87 7.80
CA LEU A 8 -14.40 -1.85 6.90
C LEU A 8 -13.45 -2.25 5.77
N ASN A 9 -12.68 -1.31 5.23
CA ASN A 9 -11.62 -1.59 4.27
C ASN A 9 -10.54 -2.51 4.84
N LEU A 10 -10.08 -2.24 6.06
CA LEU A 10 -9.09 -3.06 6.74
C LEU A 10 -9.62 -4.47 7.04
N ALA A 11 -10.86 -4.59 7.51
CA ALA A 11 -11.52 -5.87 7.70
C ALA A 11 -11.65 -6.64 6.37
N CYS A 12 -12.04 -5.97 5.27
CA CYS A 12 -12.10 -6.58 3.96
C CYS A 12 -10.72 -7.07 3.49
N LEU A 13 -9.67 -6.29 3.75
CA LEU A 13 -8.29 -6.67 3.42
C LEU A 13 -7.88 -7.92 4.20
N LEU A 14 -8.18 -7.99 5.49
CA LEU A 14 -7.87 -9.16 6.32
C LEU A 14 -8.63 -10.42 5.87
N LEU A 15 -9.92 -10.29 5.53
CA LEU A 15 -10.72 -11.41 5.03
C LEU A 15 -10.22 -11.89 3.66
N GLY A 16 -9.98 -10.96 2.73
CA GLY A 16 -9.44 -11.25 1.41
C GLY A 16 -8.04 -11.88 1.48
N TRP A 17 -7.21 -11.36 2.37
CA TRP A 17 -5.90 -11.92 2.67
C TRP A 17 -6.00 -13.33 3.24
N ALA A 18 -6.88 -13.58 4.21
CA ALA A 18 -7.08 -14.90 4.79
C ALA A 18 -7.51 -15.93 3.73
N ALA A 19 -8.39 -15.52 2.80
CA ALA A 19 -8.75 -16.35 1.65
C ALA A 19 -7.54 -16.65 0.75
N TRP A 20 -6.69 -15.65 0.51
CA TRP A 20 -5.50 -15.77 -0.33
C TRP A 20 -4.40 -16.65 0.29
N SER A 21 -4.09 -16.46 1.58
CA SER A 21 -3.07 -17.24 2.28
C SER A 21 -3.43 -18.73 2.33
N LEU A 22 -4.71 -19.04 2.62
CA LEU A 22 -5.22 -20.41 2.61
C LEU A 22 -5.17 -21.07 1.22
N ARG A 23 -5.38 -20.30 0.13
CA ARG A 23 -5.17 -20.79 -1.24
C ARG A 23 -3.70 -21.11 -1.52
N GLY A 24 -2.78 -20.30 -0.98
CA GLY A 24 -1.33 -20.54 -1.07
C GLY A 24 -0.92 -21.86 -0.42
N GLU A 25 -1.43 -22.14 0.77
CA GLU A 25 -1.20 -23.41 1.48
C GLU A 25 -1.75 -24.61 0.72
N LEU A 26 -2.95 -24.49 0.13
CA LEU A 26 -3.54 -25.53 -0.71
C LEU A 26 -2.66 -25.86 -1.92
N LYS A 27 -2.07 -24.85 -2.56
CA LYS A 27 -1.22 -25.01 -3.75
C LYS A 27 0.14 -25.64 -3.46
N GLN A 28 0.73 -25.36 -2.29
CA GLN A 28 2.04 -25.91 -1.90
C GLN A 28 1.97 -27.38 -1.46
N ARG A 29 0.84 -27.84 -0.90
CA ARG A 29 0.66 -29.23 -0.45
C ARG A 29 0.45 -30.25 -1.58
N GLY A 30 0.39 -29.81 -2.85
CA GLY A 30 0.13 -30.65 -4.02
C GLY A 30 1.36 -31.30 -4.68
N ARG A 31 2.58 -31.12 -4.17
CA ARG A 31 3.78 -31.82 -4.69
C ARG A 31 4.27 -32.87 -3.69
N PRO A 32 3.82 -34.13 -3.78
CA PRO A 32 4.35 -35.21 -2.94
C PRO A 32 5.79 -35.53 -3.38
N ALA A 33 6.75 -35.33 -2.47
CA ALA A 33 8.15 -35.71 -2.70
C ALA A 33 8.53 -37.04 -2.02
N THR A 34 7.67 -37.61 -1.16
CA THR A 34 7.98 -38.84 -0.39
C THR A 34 6.74 -39.72 -0.17
N LEU A 35 6.96 -41.03 -0.02
CA LEU A 35 5.94 -42.06 0.30
C LEU A 35 5.27 -41.86 1.67
N ALA A 36 5.87 -41.07 2.57
CA ALA A 36 5.20 -40.65 3.82
C ALA A 36 4.13 -39.58 3.56
N GLY A 37 4.23 -38.83 2.45
CA GLY A 37 3.26 -37.81 2.03
C GLY A 37 1.98 -38.36 1.39
N THR A 38 1.89 -39.66 1.13
CA THR A 38 0.65 -40.34 0.69
C THR A 38 -0.28 -40.71 1.84
N LEU A 39 0.15 -40.57 3.10
CA LEU A 39 -0.73 -40.75 4.26
C LEU A 39 -1.61 -39.50 4.42
N ARG A 40 -2.85 -39.64 3.89
CA ARG A 40 -4.02 -38.76 4.02
C ARG A 40 -3.70 -37.31 4.45
N PRO A 41 -3.41 -36.40 3.50
CA PRO A 41 -3.32 -34.99 3.85
C PRO A 41 -4.64 -34.54 4.51
N VAL A 42 -4.54 -33.78 5.60
CA VAL A 42 -5.69 -33.05 6.16
C VAL A 42 -6.06 -31.98 5.13
N LEU A 43 -7.09 -32.27 4.32
CA LEU A 43 -7.63 -31.32 3.35
C LEU A 43 -8.08 -30.08 4.14
N VAL A 44 -7.48 -28.91 3.86
CA VAL A 44 -8.14 -27.66 4.22
C VAL A 44 -9.38 -27.59 3.33
N PRO A 45 -10.59 -27.53 3.90
CA PRO A 45 -11.79 -27.55 3.08
C PRO A 45 -11.83 -26.30 2.21
N THR A 46 -11.94 -26.48 0.89
CA THR A 46 -12.12 -25.40 -0.10
C THR A 46 -13.26 -24.46 0.28
N ALA A 47 -14.26 -24.98 1.02
CA ALA A 47 -15.35 -24.20 1.63
C ALA A 47 -14.85 -23.06 2.52
N ARG A 48 -13.76 -23.25 3.28
CA ARG A 48 -13.21 -22.21 4.17
C ARG A 48 -12.61 -21.03 3.38
N VAL A 49 -11.96 -21.31 2.25
CA VAL A 49 -11.45 -20.27 1.35
C VAL A 49 -12.60 -19.45 0.76
N TRP A 50 -13.65 -20.14 0.30
CA TRP A 50 -14.84 -19.48 -0.24
C TRP A 50 -15.60 -18.68 0.82
N PHE A 51 -15.67 -19.17 2.05
CA PHE A 51 -16.29 -18.45 3.16
C PHE A 51 -15.61 -17.10 3.39
N TRP A 52 -14.28 -17.05 3.46
CA TRP A 52 -13.54 -15.79 3.64
C TRP A 52 -13.67 -14.85 2.42
N ALA A 53 -13.63 -15.40 1.20
CA ALA A 53 -13.79 -14.63 -0.02
C ALA A 53 -15.21 -14.03 -0.14
N LEU A 54 -16.24 -14.83 0.11
CA LEU A 54 -17.63 -14.37 0.14
C LEU A 54 -17.86 -13.37 1.27
N GLY A 55 -17.22 -13.56 2.43
CA GLY A 55 -17.22 -12.59 3.52
C GLY A 55 -16.65 -11.24 3.09
N ALA A 56 -15.53 -11.21 2.36
CA ALA A 56 -14.96 -9.98 1.82
C ALA A 56 -15.92 -9.31 0.81
N VAL A 57 -16.51 -10.07 -0.12
CA VAL A 57 -17.48 -9.54 -1.10
C VAL A 57 -18.74 -9.01 -0.40
N GLY A 58 -19.28 -9.75 0.57
CA GLY A 58 -20.43 -9.34 1.35
C GLY A 58 -20.16 -8.07 2.16
N LEU A 59 -18.95 -7.94 2.73
CA LEU A 59 -18.54 -6.75 3.46
C LEU A 59 -18.40 -5.52 2.55
N LEU A 60 -17.90 -5.69 1.32
CA LEU A 60 -17.89 -4.61 0.32
C LEU A 60 -19.30 -4.16 -0.06
N GLY A 61 -20.23 -5.11 -0.25
CA GLY A 61 -21.64 -4.79 -0.50
C GLY A 61 -22.30 -4.07 0.67
N LEU A 62 -22.10 -4.56 1.90
CA LEU A 62 -22.57 -3.90 3.11
C LEU A 62 -22.01 -2.48 3.23
N ARG A 63 -20.73 -2.28 2.93
CA ARG A 63 -20.10 -0.96 2.93
C ARG A 63 -20.76 -0.02 1.93
N ALA A 64 -21.00 -0.47 0.69
CA ALA A 64 -21.70 0.35 -0.31
C ALA A 64 -23.10 0.76 0.18
N LEU A 65 -23.82 -0.14 0.84
CA LEU A 65 -25.13 0.15 1.45
C LEU A 65 -25.01 1.16 2.60
N LEU A 66 -24.01 1.03 3.47
CA LEU A 66 -23.77 1.96 4.58
C LEU A 66 -23.41 3.37 4.07
N VAL A 67 -22.61 3.47 3.02
CA VAL A 67 -22.27 4.75 2.38
C VAL A 67 -23.51 5.37 1.74
N TRP A 68 -24.33 4.57 1.04
CA TRP A 68 -25.54 5.06 0.39
C TRP A 68 -26.62 5.49 1.38
N HIS A 69 -26.85 4.73 2.45
CA HIS A 69 -27.82 5.08 3.51
C HIS A 69 -27.30 6.18 4.43
N GLY A 70 -26.06 6.06 4.90
CA GLY A 70 -25.46 6.99 5.85
C GLY A 70 -25.05 8.33 5.24
N GLY A 71 -24.66 8.35 3.97
CA GLY A 71 -24.34 9.58 3.23
C GLY A 71 -25.55 10.50 3.05
N ARG A 72 -26.76 9.92 2.90
CA ARG A 72 -28.01 10.69 2.86
C ARG A 72 -28.33 11.41 4.16
N ALA A 73 -27.91 10.85 5.30
CA ALA A 73 -28.26 11.38 6.62
C ALA A 73 -27.21 12.34 7.19
N SER A 74 -25.98 12.36 6.66
CA SER A 74 -24.84 13.02 7.31
C SER A 74 -24.11 14.08 6.48
N GLU A 75 -24.64 14.48 5.32
CA GLU A 75 -24.00 15.39 4.33
C GLU A 75 -22.56 14.98 3.93
N TRP A 76 -22.13 13.78 4.30
CA TRP A 76 -20.77 13.29 4.09
C TRP A 76 -20.61 12.81 2.66
N VAL A 77 -19.66 13.42 1.94
CA VAL A 77 -19.31 13.03 0.57
C VAL A 77 -18.08 12.11 0.61
N PRO A 78 -18.20 10.84 0.15
CA PRO A 78 -17.05 9.95 0.06
C PRO A 78 -16.02 10.48 -0.93
N ARG A 79 -14.75 10.49 -0.51
CA ARG A 79 -13.61 10.95 -1.31
C ARG A 79 -12.57 9.85 -1.40
N LEU A 80 -12.06 9.65 -2.60
CA LEU A 80 -10.94 8.76 -2.87
C LEU A 80 -9.68 9.61 -3.03
N ASP A 81 -8.85 9.62 -1.98
CA ASP A 81 -7.58 10.33 -1.99
C ASP A 81 -6.48 9.43 -2.55
N LEU A 82 -5.93 9.81 -3.70
CA LEU A 82 -4.82 9.13 -4.36
C LEU A 82 -3.47 9.83 -4.08
N GLY A 83 -3.47 10.75 -3.12
CA GLY A 83 -2.37 11.63 -2.74
C GLY A 83 -2.24 12.86 -3.64
N VAL A 84 -2.15 12.67 -4.95
CA VAL A 84 -2.05 13.77 -5.94
C VAL A 84 -3.42 14.32 -6.32
N VAL A 85 -4.41 13.42 -6.42
CA VAL A 85 -5.78 13.71 -6.88
C VAL A 85 -6.76 13.17 -5.86
N SER A 86 -7.75 13.98 -5.49
CA SER A 86 -8.90 13.56 -4.68
C SER A 86 -10.13 13.47 -5.57
N VAL A 87 -10.73 12.29 -5.69
CA VAL A 87 -11.96 12.09 -6.47
C VAL A 87 -13.16 12.04 -5.53
N ALA A 88 -14.09 12.97 -5.68
CA ALA A 88 -15.32 13.00 -4.88
C ALA A 88 -16.44 12.18 -5.54
N PHE A 89 -17.13 11.36 -4.75
CA PHE A 89 -18.24 10.53 -5.20
C PHE A 89 -19.56 11.11 -4.66
N PRO A 90 -20.39 11.75 -5.50
CA PRO A 90 -21.64 12.35 -5.04
C PRO A 90 -22.64 11.28 -4.60
N VAL A 91 -23.30 11.49 -3.46
CA VAL A 91 -24.33 10.60 -2.94
C VAL A 91 -25.68 10.96 -3.57
N LEU A 92 -26.08 10.20 -4.59
CA LEU A 92 -27.33 10.43 -5.32
C LEU A 92 -28.49 9.55 -4.79
N PRO A 93 -29.75 10.00 -4.89
CA PRO A 93 -30.91 9.14 -4.65
C PRO A 93 -31.07 8.07 -5.75
N GLY A 94 -31.70 6.95 -5.41
CA GLY A 94 -31.98 5.85 -6.35
C GLY A 94 -30.84 4.88 -6.63
N TRP A 95 -31.01 4.05 -7.67
CA TRP A 95 -30.09 2.98 -8.07
C TRP A 95 -28.74 3.48 -8.60
N SER A 96 -28.72 4.65 -9.24
CA SER A 96 -27.49 5.30 -9.71
C SER A 96 -26.55 5.65 -8.55
N GLY A 97 -27.10 6.14 -7.43
CA GLY A 97 -26.32 6.42 -6.22
C GLY A 97 -25.76 5.17 -5.55
N LEU A 98 -26.50 4.05 -5.57
CA LEU A 98 -26.00 2.77 -5.06
C LEU A 98 -24.84 2.26 -5.93
N GLY A 99 -24.96 2.39 -7.25
CA GLY A 99 -23.91 2.05 -8.20
C GLY A 99 -22.61 2.83 -7.94
N LEU A 100 -22.71 4.15 -7.75
CA LEU A 100 -21.55 4.98 -7.40
C LEU A 100 -20.95 4.63 -6.04
N ALA A 101 -21.77 4.31 -5.04
CA ALA A 101 -21.30 3.85 -3.73
C ALA A 101 -20.56 2.51 -3.83
N MET A 102 -21.01 1.59 -4.70
CA MET A 102 -20.33 0.33 -4.98
C MET A 102 -18.99 0.54 -5.69
N VAL A 103 -18.96 1.42 -6.70
CA VAL A 103 -17.71 1.80 -7.39
C VAL A 103 -16.73 2.42 -6.40
N HIS A 104 -17.18 3.35 -5.56
CA HIS A 104 -16.35 3.91 -4.49
C HIS A 104 -15.81 2.82 -3.56
N ALA A 105 -16.66 1.87 -3.12
CA ALA A 105 -16.24 0.79 -2.23
C ALA A 105 -15.14 -0.07 -2.86
N VAL A 106 -15.32 -0.45 -4.13
CA VAL A 106 -14.33 -1.26 -4.88
C VAL A 106 -13.04 -0.48 -5.10
N LEU A 107 -13.11 0.78 -5.53
CA LEU A 107 -11.92 1.59 -5.81
C LEU A 107 -11.12 1.91 -4.53
N SER A 108 -11.81 2.30 -3.47
CA SER A 108 -11.18 2.56 -2.17
C SER A 108 -10.53 1.32 -1.59
N PHE A 109 -11.16 0.15 -1.72
CA PHE A 109 -10.54 -1.13 -1.37
C PHE A 109 -9.34 -1.45 -2.27
N GLY A 110 -9.45 -1.18 -3.57
CA GLY A 110 -8.36 -1.32 -4.53
C GLY A 110 -7.13 -0.49 -4.16
N VAL A 111 -7.32 0.78 -3.79
CA VAL A 111 -6.24 1.67 -3.32
C VAL A 111 -5.57 1.11 -2.06
N LEU A 112 -6.35 0.64 -1.08
CA LEU A 112 -5.79 0.00 0.11
C LEU A 112 -4.98 -1.25 -0.25
N CYS A 113 -5.52 -2.12 -1.11
CA CYS A 113 -4.84 -3.31 -1.60
C CYS A 113 -3.53 -2.98 -2.33
N THR A 114 -3.53 -1.95 -3.18
CA THR A 114 -2.32 -1.48 -3.86
C THR A 114 -1.30 -0.95 -2.87
N GLY A 115 -1.70 -0.09 -1.92
CA GLY A 115 -0.80 0.45 -0.91
C GLY A 115 -0.18 -0.64 -0.04
N PHE A 116 -0.98 -1.61 0.36
CA PHE A 116 -0.53 -2.76 1.10
C PHE A 116 0.38 -3.70 0.29
N TRP A 117 0.10 -3.92 -1.00
CA TRP A 117 1.02 -4.64 -1.89
C TRP A 117 2.37 -3.90 -2.03
N LEU A 118 2.35 -2.57 -2.16
CA LEU A 118 3.56 -1.74 -2.18
C LEU A 118 4.38 -1.89 -0.90
N TRP A 119 3.71 -1.94 0.27
CA TRP A 119 4.38 -2.23 1.55
C TRP A 119 5.07 -3.60 1.54
N MET A 120 4.39 -4.63 1.05
CA MET A 120 4.98 -5.97 0.97
C MET A 120 6.16 -6.04 0.01
N VAL A 121 6.12 -5.32 -1.11
CA VAL A 121 7.25 -5.22 -2.07
C VAL A 121 8.48 -4.58 -1.40
N LEU A 122 8.29 -3.53 -0.60
CA LEU A 122 9.36 -2.90 0.15
C LEU A 122 9.94 -3.86 1.20
N LEU A 123 9.07 -4.48 2.01
CA LEU A 123 9.49 -5.43 3.05
C LEU A 123 10.25 -6.63 2.48
N ASP A 124 9.81 -7.20 1.35
CA ASP A 124 10.54 -8.30 0.69
C ASP A 124 11.91 -7.85 0.16
N GLY A 125 12.05 -6.59 -0.28
CA GLY A 125 13.35 -6.00 -0.64
C GLY A 125 14.30 -5.84 0.54
N LEU A 126 13.76 -5.41 1.69
CA LEU A 126 14.54 -5.27 2.92
C LEU A 126 14.87 -6.63 3.57
N ALA A 127 13.99 -7.60 3.41
CA ALA A 127 14.12 -8.95 3.98
C ALA A 127 14.95 -9.91 3.10
N GLU A 128 15.44 -9.46 1.95
CA GLU A 128 16.31 -10.27 1.10
C GLU A 128 17.58 -10.69 1.86
N GLY A 129 18.01 -11.95 1.70
CA GLY A 129 19.12 -12.52 2.46
C GLY A 129 18.84 -12.78 3.95
N GLY A 130 17.63 -12.46 4.44
CA GLY A 130 17.23 -12.72 5.82
C GLY A 130 16.87 -14.19 6.09
N PRO A 131 16.71 -14.56 7.37
CA PRO A 131 16.44 -15.94 7.79
C PRO A 131 15.15 -16.47 7.17
N ALA A 132 15.27 -17.50 6.31
CA ALA A 132 14.16 -18.06 5.55
C ALA A 132 13.04 -18.67 6.41
N VAL A 133 13.36 -19.03 7.66
CA VAL A 133 12.43 -19.63 8.63
C VAL A 133 11.46 -18.57 9.20
N ASN A 134 11.75 -17.28 9.07
CA ASN A 134 10.94 -16.24 9.69
C ASN A 134 9.55 -16.08 9.01
N PRO A 135 8.43 -16.22 9.75
CA PRO A 135 7.08 -16.13 9.20
C PRO A 135 6.78 -14.81 8.47
N PHE A 136 7.30 -13.67 8.95
CA PHE A 136 7.03 -12.35 8.35
C PHE A 136 7.73 -12.18 6.99
N VAL A 137 8.87 -12.84 6.81
CA VAL A 137 9.56 -12.88 5.51
C VAL A 137 8.76 -13.71 4.52
N GLN A 138 8.23 -14.87 4.94
CA GLN A 138 7.37 -15.71 4.10
C GLN A 138 6.06 -14.99 3.75
N MET A 139 5.51 -14.25 4.72
CA MET A 139 4.33 -13.42 4.56
C MET A 139 4.52 -12.42 3.41
N ALA A 140 5.55 -11.57 3.46
CA ALA A 140 5.84 -10.59 2.42
C ALA A 140 6.05 -11.27 1.05
N ARG A 141 6.78 -12.38 1.01
CA ARG A 141 7.06 -13.14 -0.22
C ARG A 141 5.81 -13.72 -0.89
N SER A 142 4.84 -14.19 -0.10
CA SER A 142 3.62 -14.80 -0.62
C SER A 142 2.73 -13.81 -1.39
N VAL A 143 2.83 -12.53 -1.05
CA VAL A 143 2.03 -11.44 -1.63
C VAL A 143 2.68 -10.87 -2.87
N VAL A 144 3.99 -10.66 -2.82
CA VAL A 144 4.77 -10.15 -3.95
C VAL A 144 4.74 -11.16 -5.11
N GLY A 145 4.74 -12.46 -4.78
CA GLY A 145 4.51 -13.53 -5.75
C GLY A 145 5.55 -13.51 -6.90
N PRO A 146 5.12 -13.63 -8.18
CA PRO A 146 6.03 -13.65 -9.33
C PRO A 146 6.87 -12.39 -9.50
N TRP A 147 6.43 -11.26 -8.94
CA TRP A 147 7.14 -9.97 -9.01
C TRP A 147 8.52 -10.03 -8.34
N ARG A 148 8.76 -11.03 -7.49
CA ARG A 148 10.03 -11.30 -6.81
C ARG A 148 11.14 -11.82 -7.73
N ARG A 149 10.83 -12.26 -8.95
CA ARG A 149 11.84 -12.77 -9.91
C ARG A 149 12.84 -11.69 -10.36
N TRP A 150 12.44 -10.43 -10.25
CA TRP A 150 13.25 -9.29 -10.66
C TRP A 150 14.22 -8.87 -9.56
N PRO A 151 15.39 -8.30 -9.90
CA PRO A 151 16.30 -7.74 -8.90
C PRO A 151 15.61 -6.61 -8.13
N VAL A 152 15.94 -6.47 -6.84
CA VAL A 152 15.32 -5.48 -5.93
C VAL A 152 15.19 -4.07 -6.51
N PRO A 153 16.22 -3.46 -7.14
CA PRO A 153 16.08 -2.12 -7.69
C PRO A 153 15.01 -2.04 -8.79
N VAL A 154 14.98 -3.02 -9.70
CA VAL A 154 13.94 -3.06 -10.76
C VAL A 154 12.56 -3.28 -10.14
N ARG A 155 12.47 -4.07 -9.07
CA ARG A 155 11.21 -4.30 -8.37
C ARG A 155 10.66 -3.03 -7.73
N LEU A 156 11.52 -2.24 -7.07
CA LEU A 156 11.17 -0.99 -6.38
C LEU A 156 10.95 0.19 -7.34
N LEU A 157 11.72 0.25 -8.44
CA LEU A 157 11.52 1.26 -9.49
C LEU A 157 10.36 0.91 -10.43
N GLY A 158 10.00 -0.37 -10.53
CA GLY A 158 8.85 -0.83 -11.30
C GLY A 158 7.50 -0.60 -10.61
N THR A 159 7.47 -0.43 -9.28
CA THR A 159 6.22 -0.15 -8.56
C THR A 159 5.50 1.13 -9.00
N PRO A 160 6.15 2.29 -9.19
CA PRO A 160 5.48 3.49 -9.70
C PRO A 160 4.92 3.27 -11.12
N LEU A 161 5.60 2.47 -11.96
CA LEU A 161 5.12 2.16 -13.30
C LEU A 161 3.85 1.30 -13.28
N VAL A 162 3.76 0.34 -12.34
CA VAL A 162 2.54 -0.45 -12.14
C VAL A 162 1.39 0.46 -11.71
N VAL A 163 1.63 1.39 -10.77
CA VAL A 163 0.59 2.34 -10.34
C VAL A 163 0.19 3.30 -11.45
N ALA A 164 1.16 3.78 -12.25
CA ALA A 164 0.89 4.61 -13.42
C ALA A 164 0.03 3.87 -14.46
N ALA A 165 0.32 2.59 -14.73
CA ALA A 165 -0.47 1.77 -15.63
C ALA A 165 -1.90 1.52 -15.10
N LEU A 166 -2.06 1.29 -13.79
CA LEU A 166 -3.37 1.18 -13.14
C LEU A 166 -4.16 2.50 -13.27
N TRP A 167 -3.49 3.64 -13.08
CA TRP A 167 -4.10 4.96 -13.27
C TRP A 167 -4.57 5.17 -14.70
N LEU A 168 -3.74 4.87 -15.70
CA LEU A 168 -4.10 4.99 -17.13
C LEU A 168 -5.34 4.15 -17.49
N GLY A 169 -5.50 2.97 -16.87
CA GLY A 169 -6.68 2.13 -17.05
C GLY A 169 -7.91 2.62 -16.29
N MET A 170 -7.72 3.25 -15.12
CA MET A 170 -8.81 3.71 -14.24
C MET A 170 -9.37 5.09 -14.64
N GLU A 171 -8.52 6.02 -15.05
CA GLU A 171 -8.89 7.35 -15.50
C GLU A 171 -10.05 7.40 -16.52
N PRO A 172 -10.07 6.61 -17.63
CA PRO A 172 -11.14 6.69 -18.61
C PRO A 172 -12.48 6.20 -18.04
N VAL A 173 -12.45 5.28 -17.08
CA VAL A 173 -13.65 4.83 -16.36
C VAL A 173 -14.19 5.96 -15.48
N LEU A 174 -13.31 6.69 -14.78
CA LEU A 174 -13.70 7.82 -13.95
C LEU A 174 -14.26 8.99 -14.78
N VAL A 175 -13.68 9.26 -15.95
CA VAL A 175 -14.21 10.23 -16.92
C VAL A 175 -15.58 9.80 -17.44
N ALA A 176 -15.75 8.53 -17.82
CA ALA A 176 -17.03 8.01 -18.29
C ALA A 176 -18.14 8.12 -17.23
N LEU A 177 -17.78 8.00 -15.94
CA LEU A 177 -18.67 8.21 -14.80
C LEU A 177 -18.89 9.69 -14.45
N ARG A 178 -18.32 10.64 -15.20
CA ARG A 178 -18.35 12.09 -14.97
C ARG A 178 -17.80 12.51 -13.60
N LEU A 179 -16.84 11.73 -13.07
CA LEU A 179 -16.18 12.01 -11.79
C LEU A 179 -14.90 12.85 -11.97
N LEU A 180 -14.35 12.88 -13.18
CA LEU A 180 -13.18 13.68 -13.57
C LEU A 180 -13.52 14.56 -14.77
N PRO A 181 -12.84 15.72 -14.94
CA PRO A 181 -12.92 16.52 -16.15
C PRO A 181 -12.37 15.75 -17.37
N GLU A 182 -12.58 16.30 -18.57
CA GLU A 182 -12.09 15.68 -19.81
C GLU A 182 -10.59 15.40 -19.76
N PRO A 183 -10.15 14.25 -20.29
CA PRO A 183 -8.76 13.82 -20.18
C PRO A 183 -7.85 14.74 -20.98
N ALA A 184 -6.68 15.02 -20.41
CA ALA A 184 -5.62 15.77 -21.07
C ALA A 184 -5.18 15.07 -22.38
N PRO A 185 -4.58 15.79 -23.34
CA PRO A 185 -4.02 15.18 -24.54
C PRO A 185 -3.01 14.08 -24.19
N TRP A 186 -2.91 13.07 -25.07
CA TRP A 186 -2.19 11.81 -24.80
C TRP A 186 -0.80 11.95 -24.16
N PRO A 187 0.07 12.91 -24.56
CA PRO A 187 1.38 13.08 -23.91
C PRO A 187 1.27 13.58 -22.47
N ALA A 188 0.37 14.52 -22.20
CA ALA A 188 0.14 15.08 -20.86
C ALA A 188 -0.48 14.03 -19.93
N ARG A 189 -1.37 13.20 -20.47
CA ARG A 189 -1.99 12.07 -19.75
C ARG A 189 -0.96 11.04 -19.27
N MET A 190 0.02 10.69 -20.10
CA MET A 190 1.11 9.80 -19.68
C MET A 190 1.95 10.40 -18.55
N LEU A 191 2.22 11.71 -18.61
CA LEU A 191 2.95 12.41 -17.56
C LEU A 191 2.15 12.47 -16.25
N GLN A 192 0.84 12.74 -16.32
CA GLN A 192 -0.05 12.69 -15.15
C GLN A 192 -0.04 11.31 -14.50
N ALA A 193 -0.13 10.24 -15.29
CA ALA A 193 -0.02 8.87 -14.79
C ALA A 193 1.33 8.60 -14.12
N LEU A 194 2.42 9.10 -14.70
CA LEU A 194 3.75 8.98 -14.11
C LEU A 194 3.83 9.72 -12.76
N VAL A 195 3.25 10.92 -12.65
CA VAL A 195 3.19 11.68 -11.40
C VAL A 195 2.41 10.93 -10.33
N VAL A 196 1.25 10.36 -10.67
CA VAL A 196 0.47 9.50 -9.78
C VAL A 196 1.27 8.25 -9.38
N GLY A 197 2.01 7.66 -10.31
CA GLY A 197 2.93 6.55 -10.06
C GLY A 197 4.05 6.91 -9.09
N LEU A 198 4.72 8.05 -9.28
CA LEU A 198 5.79 8.54 -8.40
C LEU A 198 5.28 8.82 -6.98
N ASN A 199 4.05 9.33 -6.86
CA ASN A 199 3.39 9.51 -5.57
C ASN A 199 3.22 8.19 -4.79
N ALA A 200 3.20 7.04 -5.47
CA ALA A 200 3.13 5.74 -4.83
C ALA A 200 4.32 5.46 -3.89
N TRP A 201 5.49 6.09 -4.09
CA TRP A 201 6.60 5.95 -3.16
C TRP A 201 6.33 6.60 -1.80
N LEU A 202 5.47 7.62 -1.73
CA LEU A 202 5.07 8.23 -0.46
C LEU A 202 4.28 7.26 0.42
N VAL A 203 3.65 6.24 -0.18
CA VAL A 203 2.99 5.17 0.58
C VAL A 203 3.98 4.44 1.49
N TRP A 204 5.28 4.41 1.16
CA TRP A 204 6.30 3.80 2.03
C TRP A 204 6.67 4.63 3.26
N LYS A 205 6.35 5.93 3.30
CA LYS A 205 6.65 6.86 4.41
C LYS A 205 6.23 6.30 5.79
N PRO A 206 4.95 5.92 6.04
CA PRO A 206 4.55 5.40 7.35
C PRO A 206 5.24 4.08 7.69
N LEU A 207 5.46 3.21 6.71
CA LEU A 207 6.09 1.91 6.92
C LEU A 207 7.57 2.05 7.30
N LEU A 208 8.32 2.88 6.58
CA LEU A 208 9.73 3.17 6.86
C LEU A 208 9.87 3.86 8.21
N THR A 209 9.01 4.86 8.49
CA THR A 209 9.00 5.57 9.77
C THR A 209 8.75 4.60 10.92
N GLY A 210 7.68 3.78 10.82
CA GLY A 210 7.34 2.79 11.84
C GLY A 210 8.48 1.79 12.05
N LEU A 211 9.02 1.22 10.97
CA LEU A 211 10.10 0.23 11.04
C LEU A 211 11.38 0.80 11.66
N LEU A 212 11.77 2.03 11.32
CA LEU A 212 12.94 2.70 11.90
C LEU A 212 12.75 3.01 13.39
N LEU A 213 11.55 3.46 13.79
CA LEU A 213 11.24 3.70 15.21
C LEU A 213 11.21 2.39 16.01
N LEU A 214 10.58 1.34 15.46
CA LEU A 214 10.57 -0.01 16.05
C LEU A 214 12.00 -0.56 16.16
N TYR A 215 12.83 -0.37 15.14
CA TYR A 215 14.23 -0.77 15.17
C TYR A 215 15.02 -0.01 16.23
N TRP A 216 14.85 1.31 16.31
CA TRP A 216 15.46 2.14 17.35
C TRP A 216 15.06 1.66 18.74
N LEU A 217 13.77 1.40 18.97
CA LEU A 217 13.29 0.87 20.25
C LEU A 217 13.93 -0.50 20.56
N ASN A 218 14.03 -1.38 19.57
CA ASN A 218 14.65 -2.70 19.70
C ASN A 218 16.18 -2.66 19.94
N LEU A 219 16.84 -1.52 19.71
CA LEU A 219 18.25 -1.34 20.07
C LEU A 219 18.44 -1.09 21.58
N TYR A 220 17.48 -0.44 22.24
CA TYR A 220 17.60 -0.06 23.66
C TYR A 220 16.75 -0.92 24.59
N ILE A 221 15.65 -1.48 24.08
CA ILE A 221 14.75 -2.35 24.83
C ILE A 221 14.83 -3.74 24.21
N TYR A 222 15.26 -4.70 25.00
CA TYR A 222 15.25 -6.09 24.58
C TYR A 222 13.84 -6.66 24.72
N PHE A 223 13.21 -6.99 23.59
CA PHE A 223 11.86 -7.56 23.56
C PHE A 223 11.83 -9.10 23.45
N GLY A 224 12.95 -9.79 23.64
CA GLY A 224 13.04 -11.24 23.52
C GLY A 224 13.31 -11.75 22.10
N SER A 225 13.43 -13.07 21.96
CA SER A 225 13.72 -13.78 20.71
C SER A 225 12.46 -14.04 19.86
N HIS A 226 11.53 -13.09 19.83
CA HIS A 226 10.31 -13.25 19.04
C HIS A 226 10.62 -13.01 17.54
N PRO A 227 10.10 -13.83 16.60
CA PRO A 227 10.39 -13.70 15.16
C PRO A 227 10.08 -12.32 14.58
N PHE A 228 9.11 -11.60 15.15
CA PHE A 228 8.81 -10.21 14.77
C PHE A 228 10.00 -9.26 15.02
N TRP A 229 10.61 -9.32 16.20
CA TRP A 229 11.72 -8.43 16.55
C TRP A 229 13.00 -8.78 15.80
N GLU A 230 13.21 -10.06 15.47
CA GLU A 230 14.27 -10.49 14.56
C GLU A 230 14.06 -9.91 13.15
N PHE A 231 12.82 -9.92 12.65
CA PHE A 231 12.47 -9.35 11.36
C PHE A 231 12.68 -7.84 11.31
N VAL A 232 12.18 -7.12 12.32
CA VAL A 232 12.39 -5.67 12.49
C VAL A 232 13.89 -5.36 12.58
N GLY A 233 14.63 -6.11 13.39
CA GLY A 233 16.08 -5.98 13.54
C GLY A 233 16.83 -6.19 12.23
N TRP A 234 16.42 -7.19 11.44
CA TRP A 234 17.02 -7.46 10.12
C TRP A 234 16.77 -6.33 9.14
N CYS A 235 15.52 -5.92 8.96
CA CYS A 235 15.15 -4.87 8.02
C CYS A 235 15.73 -3.51 8.43
N GLY A 236 15.71 -3.18 9.72
CA GLY A 236 16.28 -1.96 10.28
C GLY A 236 17.78 -1.87 10.07
N ARG A 237 18.54 -2.96 10.32
CA ARG A 237 19.98 -3.00 10.02
C ARG A 237 20.27 -2.75 8.54
N ARG A 238 19.48 -3.32 7.63
CA ARG A 238 19.68 -3.13 6.18
C ARG A 238 19.36 -1.69 5.74
N LEU A 239 18.33 -1.07 6.33
CA LEU A 239 18.01 0.34 6.08
C LEU A 239 19.12 1.29 6.58
N VAL A 240 19.67 1.00 7.76
CA VAL A 240 20.67 1.85 8.41
C VAL A 240 22.09 1.59 7.88
N ALA A 241 22.38 0.40 7.36
CA ALA A 241 23.69 -0.01 6.85
C ALA A 241 24.41 1.01 5.93
N PRO A 242 23.77 1.57 4.88
CA PRO A 242 24.44 2.55 4.03
C PRO A 242 24.75 3.87 4.75
N TRP A 243 23.97 4.22 5.77
CA TRP A 243 24.08 5.47 6.52
C TRP A 243 25.01 5.38 7.73
N ARG A 244 25.34 4.18 8.19
CA ARG A 244 26.32 3.98 9.28
C ARG A 244 27.68 4.61 9.00
N ARG A 245 28.05 4.74 7.72
CA ARG A 245 29.30 5.39 7.30
C ARG A 245 29.35 6.88 7.68
N LEU A 246 28.20 7.52 7.87
CA LEU A 246 28.10 8.94 8.23
C LEU A 246 28.31 9.19 9.73
N GLY A 247 28.38 8.14 10.56
CA GLY A 247 28.89 8.25 11.93
C GLY A 247 28.03 9.04 12.92
N PHE A 248 26.69 8.98 12.83
CA PHE A 248 25.76 9.68 13.75
C PHE A 248 25.63 9.01 15.13
N GLN A 249 26.77 8.65 15.74
CA GLN A 249 26.83 8.04 17.06
C GLN A 249 27.19 9.09 18.10
N ILE A 250 26.29 9.37 19.03
CA ILE A 250 26.58 10.23 20.19
C ILE A 250 26.86 9.30 21.37
N ARG A 251 28.15 9.06 21.63
CA ARG A 251 28.66 8.23 22.73
C ARG A 251 28.20 6.77 22.64
N GLN A 252 27.09 6.41 23.29
CA GLN A 252 26.49 5.06 23.27
C GLN A 252 25.12 5.02 22.56
N LEU A 253 24.58 6.19 22.17
CA LEU A 253 23.29 6.30 21.49
C LEU A 253 23.51 6.37 19.98
N ASP A 254 23.03 5.36 19.26
CA ASP A 254 22.91 5.40 17.80
C ASP A 254 21.64 6.19 17.42
N LEU A 255 21.84 7.39 16.87
CA LEU A 255 20.76 8.27 16.40
C LEU A 255 20.51 8.14 14.89
N THR A 256 21.27 7.29 14.19
CA THR A 256 21.11 7.08 12.75
C THR A 256 19.66 6.74 12.34
N PRO A 257 18.92 5.88 13.07
CA PRO A 257 17.51 5.62 12.75
C PRO A 257 16.62 6.86 12.84
N LEU A 258 16.85 7.75 13.81
CA LEU A 258 16.05 8.96 14.01
C LEU A 258 16.35 10.03 12.94
N VAL A 259 17.63 10.17 12.56
CA VAL A 259 18.03 11.03 11.43
C VAL A 259 17.38 10.55 10.14
N LEU A 260 17.32 9.24 9.93
CA LEU A 260 16.62 8.65 8.78
C LEU A 260 15.11 8.90 8.81
N VAL A 261 14.47 8.82 9.98
CA VAL A 261 13.05 9.19 10.12
C VAL A 261 12.84 10.64 9.70
N ALA A 262 13.67 11.57 10.19
CA ALA A 262 13.61 12.97 9.82
C ALA A 262 13.85 13.18 8.31
N GLY A 263 14.80 12.45 7.72
CA GLY A 263 15.07 12.48 6.28
C GLY A 263 13.90 11.98 5.44
N VAL A 264 13.30 10.85 5.80
CA VAL A 264 12.10 10.31 5.13
C VAL A 264 10.96 11.31 5.20
N TRP A 265 10.74 11.92 6.36
CA TRP A 265 9.71 12.96 6.53
C TRP A 265 10.00 14.21 5.72
N GLY A 266 11.24 14.70 5.73
CA GLY A 266 11.66 15.88 4.97
C GLY A 266 11.48 15.69 3.46
N VAL A 267 12.00 14.59 2.90
CA VAL A 267 11.84 14.26 1.48
C VAL A 267 10.37 14.12 1.11
N SER A 268 9.58 13.45 1.94
CA SER A 268 8.14 13.28 1.69
C SER A 268 7.40 14.63 1.73
N HIS A 269 7.73 15.49 2.69
CA HIS A 269 7.10 16.80 2.83
C HIS A 269 7.36 17.68 1.60
N VAL A 270 8.60 17.68 1.11
CA VAL A 270 9.00 18.39 -0.12
C VAL A 270 8.28 17.82 -1.35
N ALA A 271 8.14 16.50 -1.45
CA ALA A 271 7.41 15.89 -2.57
C ALA A 271 5.90 16.22 -2.54
N GLU A 272 5.30 16.26 -1.34
CA GLU A 272 3.87 16.56 -1.14
C GLU A 272 3.55 18.04 -1.39
N HIS A 273 4.35 18.96 -0.81
CA HIS A 273 4.02 20.39 -0.72
C HIS A 273 4.90 21.29 -1.59
N GLY A 274 5.97 20.76 -2.17
CA GLY A 274 6.99 21.56 -2.84
C GLY A 274 7.85 22.36 -1.85
N ILE A 275 8.77 23.17 -2.39
CA ILE A 275 9.54 24.16 -1.62
C ILE A 275 9.34 25.50 -2.30
N LEU A 276 8.67 26.43 -1.61
CA LEU A 276 8.60 27.83 -2.00
C LEU A 276 9.74 28.58 -1.32
N PHE A 277 10.76 28.97 -2.09
CA PHE A 277 11.80 29.87 -1.60
C PHE A 277 11.21 31.27 -1.52
N ARG A 278 10.90 31.75 -0.31
CA ARG A 278 10.21 33.02 -0.03
C ARG A 278 10.98 34.31 -0.42
N GLY A 279 11.91 34.24 -1.35
CA GLY A 279 12.71 35.35 -1.87
C GLY A 279 13.13 35.22 -3.35
N LEU A 280 12.79 34.12 -4.02
CA LEU A 280 12.88 33.96 -5.47
C LEU A 280 11.52 33.46 -5.92
N ASP A 281 10.89 34.09 -6.93
CA ASP A 281 9.63 33.62 -7.55
C ASP A 281 9.77 32.26 -8.29
N ARG A 282 10.73 31.43 -7.87
CA ARG A 282 11.01 30.08 -8.35
C ARG A 282 10.95 29.12 -7.16
N GLY A 283 9.85 28.37 -7.08
CA GLY A 283 9.72 27.22 -6.18
C GLY A 283 9.89 25.91 -6.93
N ILE A 284 10.22 24.84 -6.20
CA ILE A 284 10.09 23.48 -6.71
C ILE A 284 8.63 23.08 -6.47
N PRO A 285 7.82 22.86 -7.52
CA PRO A 285 6.41 22.53 -7.34
C PRO A 285 6.25 21.15 -6.71
N GLY A 286 5.21 21.01 -5.87
CA GLY A 286 4.82 19.71 -5.32
C GLY A 286 4.25 18.79 -6.40
N LEU A 287 4.16 17.48 -6.13
CA LEU A 287 3.60 16.51 -7.10
C LEU A 287 2.16 16.86 -7.50
N ALA A 288 1.35 17.35 -6.55
CA ALA A 288 -0.02 17.82 -6.81
C ALA A 288 -0.05 19.03 -7.76
N GLU A 289 0.87 19.97 -7.59
CA GLU A 289 0.97 21.15 -8.47
C GLU A 289 1.41 20.76 -9.88
N VAL A 290 2.40 19.88 -10.00
CA VAL A 290 2.86 19.35 -11.30
C VAL A 290 1.70 18.66 -12.03
N TYR A 291 0.89 17.87 -11.32
CA TYR A 291 -0.28 17.22 -11.91
C TYR A 291 -1.30 18.23 -12.47
N VAL A 292 -1.59 19.30 -11.70
CA VAL A 292 -2.53 20.36 -12.13
C VAL A 292 -1.97 21.17 -13.29
N MET A 293 -0.66 21.45 -13.31
CA MET A 293 0.00 22.14 -14.43
C MET A 293 -0.09 21.34 -15.72
N LEU A 294 0.02 20.02 -15.66
CA LEU A 294 -0.11 19.12 -16.81
C LEU A 294 -1.55 18.98 -17.33
N ALA A 295 -2.55 19.44 -16.57
CA ALA A 295 -3.96 19.42 -16.97
C ALA A 295 -4.38 20.65 -17.79
N ARG A 296 -3.50 21.66 -17.93
CA ARG A 296 -3.73 22.88 -18.70
C ARG A 296 -3.12 22.78 -20.10
#